data_AF-A0A1F4B557-F1
#
_entry.id   AF-A0A1F4B557-F1
#
_cell.length_a   1.000
_cell.length_b   1.000
_cell.length_c   1.000
_cell.angle_alpha   90.00
_cell.angle_beta   90.00
_cell.angle_gamma   90.00
#
_symmetry.space_group_name_H-M   'P 1'
#
loop_
_entity.id
_entity.type
_entity.pdbx_description
1 polymer ?
#
loop_
_entity_poly.entity_id
_entity_poly.type
_entity_poly.pdbx_seq_one_letter_code
_entity_poly.pdbx_strand_id
1 'polypeptide(L)'
;MLAPLQVASCTYRIAFGPRSGRKLLSLRTAASRAAPMTQALCANAHGFSLHAAVRCAAERRSELEHLCRYITRPAIANERLRIR
;
A
#
# COMPACT_ATOMS: atom_id res chain seq x y z
N MET A 1 -16.11 18.49 -10.63
CA MET A 1 -16.68 17.23 -10.07
C MET A 1 -15.62 16.19 -9.65
N LEU A 2 -14.37 16.25 -10.15
CA LEU A 2 -13.31 15.27 -9.82
C LEU A 2 -12.47 15.59 -8.57
N ALA A 3 -12.40 16.85 -8.15
CA ALA A 3 -11.61 17.27 -6.98
C ALA A 3 -11.95 16.49 -5.68
N PRO A 4 -13.22 16.22 -5.33
CA PRO A 4 -13.56 15.46 -4.13
C PRO A 4 -13.05 14.02 -4.17
N LEU A 5 -13.07 13.38 -5.34
CA LEU A 5 -12.54 12.02 -5.54
C LEU A 5 -11.03 11.97 -5.34
N GLN A 6 -10.31 12.95 -5.91
CA GLN A 6 -8.86 13.02 -5.76
C GLN A 6 -8.44 13.20 -4.30
N VAL A 7 -9.08 14.14 -3.59
CA VAL A 7 -8.79 14.40 -2.17
C VAL A 7 -9.10 13.18 -1.30
N ALA A 8 -10.23 12.52 -1.55
CA ALA A 8 -10.61 11.30 -0.85
C ALA A 8 -9.62 10.16 -1.11
N SER A 9 -9.16 9.97 -2.36
CA SER A 9 -8.15 8.98 -2.73
C SER A 9 -6.81 9.24 -2.02
N CYS A 10 -6.29 10.47 -2.07
CA CYS A 10 -5.01 10.82 -1.44
C CYS A 10 -5.03 10.68 0.09
N THR A 11 -6.20 10.85 0.71
CA THR A 11 -6.37 10.74 2.17
C THR A 11 -6.94 9.40 2.63
N TYR A 12 -7.08 8.43 1.72
CA TYR A 12 -7.62 7.10 2.02
C TYR A 12 -9.03 7.14 2.63
N ARG A 13 -9.89 8.05 2.13
CA ARG A 13 -11.27 8.26 2.59
C ARG A 13 -12.29 7.95 1.50
N ILE A 14 -13.51 7.64 1.93
CA ILE A 14 -14.65 7.41 1.02
C ILE A 14 -15.13 8.77 0.50
N ALA A 15 -15.24 8.92 -0.82
CA ALA A 15 -15.62 10.21 -1.44
C ALA A 15 -17.12 10.52 -1.31
N PHE A 16 -17.98 9.52 -1.50
CA PHE A 16 -19.44 9.72 -1.62
C PHE A 16 -20.25 8.69 -0.85
N GLY A 17 -21.54 8.97 -0.69
CA GLY A 17 -22.50 8.12 0.00
C GLY A 17 -22.50 8.28 1.53
N PRO A 18 -23.29 7.48 2.26
CA PRO A 18 -23.51 7.62 3.71
C PRO A 18 -22.24 7.51 4.57
N ARG A 19 -21.15 7.00 4.00
CA ARG A 19 -19.85 6.81 4.65
C ARG A 19 -18.80 7.82 4.20
N SER A 20 -19.19 8.87 3.45
CA SER A 20 -18.26 9.89 2.97
C SER A 20 -17.40 10.45 4.12
N GLY A 21 -16.11 10.66 3.84
CA GLY A 21 -15.12 11.12 4.82
C GLY A 21 -14.56 10.04 5.75
N ARG A 22 -15.16 8.84 5.83
CA ARG A 22 -14.62 7.73 6.63
C ARG A 22 -13.39 7.13 5.97
N LYS A 23 -12.39 6.73 6.77
CA LYS A 23 -11.18 6.05 6.29
C LYS A 23 -11.56 4.69 5.69
N LEU A 24 -11.09 4.40 4.47
CA LEU A 24 -11.44 3.21 3.71
C LEU A 24 -10.81 1.94 4.32
N LEU A 25 -9.62 2.09 4.91
CA LEU A 25 -8.93 1.06 5.69
C LEU A 25 -8.30 1.68 6.94
N SER A 26 -8.73 1.21 8.12
CA SER A 26 -7.94 1.35 9.34
C SER A 26 -7.04 0.13 9.44
N LEU A 27 -5.77 0.27 9.02
CA LEU A 27 -4.78 -0.77 9.25
C LEU A 27 -4.59 -0.89 10.77
N ARG A 28 -5.23 -1.88 11.37
CA ARG A 28 -5.02 -2.22 12.77
C ARG A 28 -3.84 -3.17 12.82
N THR A 29 -2.73 -2.70 13.37
CA THR A 29 -1.62 -3.55 13.74
C THR A 29 -2.12 -4.53 14.79
N ALA A 30 -2.25 -5.80 14.42
CA ALA A 30 -2.43 -6.88 15.39
C ALA A 30 -1.12 -7.04 16.16
N ALA A 31 -1.21 -7.39 17.45
CA ALA A 31 -0.04 -7.73 18.24
C ALA A 31 0.70 -8.90 17.56
N SER A 32 2.02 -8.74 17.39
CA SER A 32 2.85 -9.79 16.80
C SER A 32 2.78 -11.02 17.71
N ARG A 33 2.29 -12.15 17.18
CA ARG A 33 2.46 -13.44 17.85
C ARG A 33 3.87 -13.91 17.53
N ALA A 34 4.79 -13.68 18.46
CA ALA A 34 6.18 -14.09 18.33
C ALA A 34 6.26 -15.62 18.23
N ALA A 35 6.23 -16.15 17.02
CA ALA A 35 6.65 -17.51 16.73
C ALA A 35 8.16 -17.48 16.48
N PRO A 36 8.93 -18.50 16.92
CA PRO A 36 10.34 -18.61 16.59
C PRO A 36 10.50 -18.60 15.07
N MET A 37 11.19 -17.57 14.57
CA MET A 37 11.32 -17.30 13.13
C MET A 37 12.32 -18.29 12.52
N THR A 38 11.82 -19.46 12.11
CA THR A 38 12.59 -20.54 11.47
C THR A 38 12.54 -20.50 9.93
N GLN A 39 11.76 -19.57 9.38
CA GLN A 39 11.42 -19.52 7.97
C GLN A 39 12.01 -18.28 7.29
N ALA A 40 12.16 -18.35 5.96
CA ALA A 40 12.58 -17.22 5.13
C ALA A 40 11.82 -15.94 5.52
N LEU A 41 12.47 -14.78 5.41
CA LEU A 41 11.90 -13.46 5.67
C LEU A 41 10.85 -13.05 4.61
N CYS A 42 10.04 -14.00 4.15
CA CYS A 42 8.97 -13.86 3.19
C CYS A 42 7.81 -14.75 3.63
N ALA A 43 6.68 -14.14 3.95
CA ALA A 43 5.44 -14.83 4.28
C ALA A 43 4.46 -14.70 3.11
N ASN A 44 3.95 -15.82 2.62
CA ASN A 44 2.89 -15.85 1.61
C ASN A 44 1.56 -16.19 2.27
N ALA A 45 0.58 -15.28 2.20
CA ALA A 45 -0.74 -15.48 2.77
C ALA A 45 -1.82 -14.77 1.94
N HIS A 46 -2.96 -15.43 1.72
CA HIS A 46 -4.12 -14.87 1.02
C HIS A 46 -3.82 -14.23 -0.36
N GLY A 47 -2.85 -14.79 -1.09
CA GLY A 47 -2.43 -14.25 -2.40
C GLY A 47 -1.50 -13.03 -2.32
N PHE A 48 -1.02 -12.67 -1.13
CA PHE A 48 -0.02 -11.63 -0.92
C PHE A 48 1.28 -12.23 -0.38
N SER A 49 2.41 -11.70 -0.88
CA SER A 49 3.75 -11.95 -0.35
C SER A 49 4.19 -10.76 0.51
N LEU A 50 4.48 -11.00 1.79
CA LEU A 50 5.04 -10.03 2.72
C LEU A 50 6.53 -10.35 2.96
N HIS A 51 7.41 -9.53 2.41
CA HIS A 51 8.85 -9.61 2.67
C HIS A 51 9.20 -8.82 3.93
N ALA A 52 9.60 -9.52 4.99
CA ALA A 52 10.14 -8.91 6.21
C ALA A 52 11.61 -8.49 6.00
N ALA A 53 12.07 -7.50 6.77
CA ALA A 53 13.42 -6.93 6.70
C ALA A 53 13.80 -6.16 5.41
N VAL A 54 12.83 -5.85 4.54
CA VAL A 54 13.04 -4.86 3.47
C VAL A 54 13.05 -3.47 4.09
N ARG A 55 14.23 -2.85 4.15
CA ARG A 55 14.41 -1.48 4.65
C ARG A 55 15.09 -0.64 3.58
N CYS A 56 14.59 0.58 3.40
CA CYS A 56 15.26 1.60 2.62
C CYS A 56 15.84 2.62 3.61
N ALA A 57 17.16 2.74 3.63
CA ALA A 57 17.83 3.64 4.56
C ALA A 57 17.62 5.12 4.12
N ALA A 58 17.64 6.05 5.08
CA ALA A 58 17.25 7.45 4.86
C ALA A 58 18.17 8.17 3.85
N GLU A 59 19.43 7.77 3.79
CA GLU A 59 20.47 8.27 2.89
C GLU A 59 20.34 7.75 1.46
N ARG A 60 19.60 6.66 1.23
CA ARG A 60 19.36 6.07 -0.10
C ARG A 60 18.22 6.80 -0.81
N ARG A 61 18.45 8.08 -1.13
CA ARG A 61 17.42 8.98 -1.70
C ARG A 61 16.78 8.46 -2.99
N SER A 62 17.57 7.85 -3.88
CA SER A 62 17.06 7.28 -5.13
C SER A 62 16.12 6.10 -4.91
N GLU A 63 16.46 5.20 -3.98
CA GLU A 63 15.63 4.06 -3.62
C GLU A 63 14.35 4.50 -2.90
N LEU A 64 14.45 5.50 -1.99
CA LEU A 64 13.29 6.10 -1.35
C LEU A 64 12.35 6.76 -2.36
N GLU A 65 12.90 7.51 -3.32
CA GLU A 65 12.11 8.13 -4.38
C GLU A 65 11.40 7.06 -5.23
N HIS A 66 12.10 5.98 -5.59
CA HIS A 66 11.51 4.86 -6.30
C HIS A 66 10.36 4.22 -5.51
N LEU A 67 10.57 3.96 -4.22
CA LEU A 67 9.55 3.39 -3.32
C LEU A 67 8.34 4.32 -3.18
N CYS A 68 8.56 5.61 -2.96
CA CYS A 68 7.49 6.61 -2.88
C CYS A 68 6.69 6.68 -4.17
N ARG A 69 7.36 6.68 -5.33
CA ARG A 69 6.71 6.67 -6.65
C ARG A 69 5.90 5.40 -6.86
N TYR A 70 6.39 4.25 -6.41
CA TYR A 70 5.67 2.99 -6.48
C TYR A 70 4.40 3.00 -5.62
N ILE A 71 4.51 3.38 -4.34
CA ILE A 71 3.38 3.43 -3.39
C ILE A 71 2.30 4.44 -3.81
N THR A 72 2.71 5.57 -4.40
CA THR A 72 1.79 6.63 -4.82
C THR A 72 1.26 6.46 -6.24
N ARG A 73 1.75 5.46 -6.99
CA ARG A 73 1.27 5.20 -8.34
C ARG A 73 -0.22 4.85 -8.28
N PRO A 74 -1.07 5.53 -9.07
CA PRO A 74 -2.49 5.17 -9.14
C PRO A 74 -2.64 3.74 -9.65
N ALA A 75 -3.67 3.04 -9.16
CA ALA A 75 -4.02 1.73 -9.68
C ALA A 75 -4.19 1.79 -11.20
N ILE A 76 -3.50 0.90 -11.92
CA ILE A 76 -3.62 0.78 -13.37
C ILE A 76 -4.64 -0.31 -13.62
N ALA A 77 -5.69 0.06 -14.32
CA ALA A 77 -6.66 -0.90 -14.81
C ALA A 77 -5.95 -1.85 -15.80
N ASN A 78 -6.12 -3.16 -15.62
CA ASN A 78 -5.45 -4.16 -16.47
C ASN A 78 -5.81 -3.97 -17.95
N GLU A 79 -6.99 -3.44 -18.28
CA GLU A 79 -7.39 -3.16 -19.67
C GLU A 79 -6.53 -2.08 -20.35
N ARG A 80 -5.86 -1.24 -19.56
CA ARG A 80 -4.95 -0.18 -20.06
C ARG A 80 -3.50 -0.65 -20.16
N LEU A 81 -3.19 -1.85 -19.68
CA LEU A 81 -1.83 -2.39 -19.64
C LEU A 81 -1.56 -3.13 -20.95
N ARG A 82 -0.78 -2.52 -21.85
CA ARG A 82 -0.26 -3.18 -23.05
C ARG A 82 1.20 -3.55 -22.81
N ILE A 83 1.47 -4.85 -22.74
CA ILE A 83 2.83 -5.39 -22.70
C ILE A 83 3.34 -5.37 -24.14
N ARG A 84 4.54 -4.80 -24.34
CA ARG A 84 5.18 -4.68 -25.64
C ARG A 84 6.16 -5.81 -25.86
#